data_AF-A0A392PY80-F1
#
_entry.id   AF-A0A392PY80-F1
#
_cell.length_a   1.000
_cell.length_b   1.000
_cell.length_c   1.000
_cell.angle_alpha   90.00
_cell.angle_beta   90.00
_cell.angle_gamma   90.00
#
_symmetry.space_group_name_H-M   'P 1'
#
loop_
_entity.id
_entity.type
_entity.pdbx_description
1 polymer ?
#
loop_
_entity_poly.entity_id
_entity_poly.type
_entity_poly.pdbx_seq_one_letter_code
_entity_poly.pdbx_strand_id
1 'polypeptide(L)'
;MQLLGRSSGFQVASTHRPCTKGLWLWSSPIKRTALDGTEYSLLLLDSEGIDAYDQTGTYSTQIFSLAVLLSSLFIYNQMGGIDEAALDRLSLVTQMTKHIRVRASGGKNSAAELGQFSPIFVWLLRV
;
A
#
# COMPACT_ATOMS: atom_id res chain seq x y z
N MET A 1 2.76 10.25 7.86
CA MET A 1 1.42 10.21 8.49
C MET A 1 1.57 9.54 9.86
N GLN A 2 0.93 10.06 10.91
CA GLN A 2 1.07 9.50 12.26
C GLN A 2 -0.20 8.72 12.66
N LEU A 3 -0.22 7.43 12.34
CA LEU A 3 -1.38 6.55 12.64
C LEU A 3 -1.42 6.07 14.10
N LEU A 4 -0.29 6.13 14.80
CA LEU A 4 -0.14 5.55 16.15
C LEU A 4 -0.19 6.56 17.29
N GLY A 5 -0.34 7.85 17.00
CA GLY A 5 -0.32 8.92 18.02
C GLY A 5 0.97 8.96 18.87
N ARG A 6 2.05 8.31 18.40
CA ARG A 6 3.37 8.25 19.07
C ARG A 6 4.43 8.92 18.19
N SER A 7 5.34 9.68 18.80
CA SER A 7 6.46 10.34 18.12
C SER A 7 7.62 9.39 17.76
N SER A 8 7.66 8.20 18.37
CA SER A 8 8.57 7.11 18.02
C SER A 8 7.87 6.15 17.05
N GLY A 9 8.17 6.26 15.75
CA GLY A 9 7.52 5.55 14.65
C GLY A 9 8.49 5.21 13.52
N PHE A 10 7.98 4.82 12.36
CA PHE A 10 8.79 4.79 11.12
C PHE A 10 9.46 6.15 10.93
N GLN A 11 10.73 6.15 10.50
CA GLN A 11 11.44 7.40 10.25
C GLN A 11 10.72 8.20 9.17
N VAL A 12 10.25 9.40 9.53
CA VAL A 12 9.71 10.37 8.58
C VAL A 12 10.83 11.36 8.29
N ALA A 13 11.34 11.40 7.07
CA ALA A 13 12.29 12.43 6.68
C ALA A 13 11.58 13.80 6.57
N SER A 14 12.26 14.85 7.03
CA SER A 14 11.78 16.25 7.00
C SER A 14 11.94 16.92 5.62
N THR A 15 12.44 16.20 4.62
CA THR A 15 12.80 16.72 3.30
C THR A 15 12.12 15.97 2.18
N HIS A 16 11.95 16.62 1.03
CA HIS A 16 11.32 16.14 -0.21
C HIS A 16 11.88 14.83 -0.82
N ARG A 17 12.80 14.14 -0.16
CA ARG A 17 13.44 12.90 -0.63
C ARG A 17 12.76 11.67 0.01
N PRO A 18 12.39 10.64 -0.78
CA PRO A 18 11.88 9.38 -0.24
C PRO A 18 12.92 8.76 0.71
N CYS A 19 12.52 8.48 1.95
CA CYS A 19 13.39 7.87 2.96
C CYS A 19 13.23 6.34 3.07
N THR A 20 12.07 5.81 2.68
CA THR A 20 11.77 4.39 2.72
C THR A 20 12.20 3.75 1.40
N LYS A 21 13.15 2.81 1.44
CA LYS A 21 13.47 1.92 0.32
C LYS A 21 12.81 0.55 0.54
N GLY A 22 12.11 0.03 -0.46
CA GLY A 22 11.41 -1.26 -0.40
C GLY A 22 10.12 -1.23 0.42
N LEU A 23 9.88 -2.28 1.21
CA LEU A 23 8.69 -2.45 2.05
C LEU A 23 9.11 -2.66 3.50
N TRP A 24 8.55 -1.86 4.40
CA TRP A 24 8.84 -1.89 5.83
C TRP A 24 7.60 -2.32 6.61
N LEU A 25 7.80 -3.24 7.54
CA LEU A 25 6.75 -3.72 8.44
C LEU A 25 7.05 -3.23 9.85
N TRP A 26 6.00 -2.79 10.55
CA TRP A 26 6.15 -2.41 11.95
C TRP A 26 6.47 -3.63 12.80
N SER A 27 7.51 -3.53 13.63
CA SER A 27 8.15 -4.70 14.27
C SER A 27 7.27 -5.45 15.27
N SER A 28 6.21 -4.82 15.79
CA SER A 28 5.29 -5.44 16.75
C SER A 28 3.85 -5.18 16.35
N PRO A 29 3.01 -6.22 16.14
CA PRO A 29 1.59 -6.05 15.91
C PRO A 29 0.93 -5.27 17.05
N ILE A 30 -0.01 -4.40 16.71
CA ILE A 30 -0.68 -3.51 17.66
C ILE A 30 -2.08 -4.05 17.92
N LYS A 31 -2.35 -4.48 19.15
CA LYS A 31 -3.67 -4.96 19.52
C LYS A 31 -4.71 -3.83 19.47
N ARG A 32 -5.86 -4.14 18.87
CA ARG A 32 -7.01 -3.24 18.71
C ARG A 32 -8.28 -4.05 18.90
N THR A 33 -9.34 -3.36 19.32
CA THR A 33 -10.67 -3.94 19.47
C THR A 33 -11.59 -3.19 18.52
N ALA A 34 -12.29 -3.93 17.66
CA ALA A 34 -13.27 -3.38 16.76
C ALA A 34 -14.51 -2.91 17.53
N LEU A 35 -15.39 -2.14 16.87
CA LEU A 35 -16.60 -1.60 17.48
C LEU A 35 -17.58 -2.69 17.97
N ASP A 36 -17.49 -3.89 17.40
CA ASP A 36 -18.27 -5.08 17.78
C ASP A 36 -17.66 -5.89 18.95
N GLY A 37 -16.52 -5.43 19.50
CA GLY A 37 -15.80 -6.12 20.57
C GLY A 37 -14.76 -7.14 20.11
N THR A 38 -14.62 -7.39 18.81
CA THR A 38 -13.64 -8.35 18.27
C THR A 38 -12.21 -7.81 18.39
N GLU A 39 -11.31 -8.59 18.99
CA GLU A 39 -9.89 -8.25 19.02
C GLU A 39 -9.18 -8.59 17.71
N TYR A 40 -8.33 -7.68 17.25
CA TYR A 40 -7.48 -7.89 16.08
C TYR A 40 -6.09 -7.29 16.29
N SER A 41 -5.14 -7.70 15.44
CA SER A 41 -3.78 -7.19 15.45
C SER A 41 -3.56 -6.31 14.23
N LEU A 42 -3.34 -5.02 14.46
CA LEU A 42 -3.00 -4.05 13.42
C LEU A 42 -1.51 -4.12 13.10
N LEU A 43 -1.20 -4.46 11.86
CA LEU A 43 0.14 -4.38 11.29
C LEU A 43 0.19 -3.18 10.34
N LEU A 44 1.23 -2.36 10.47
CA LEU A 44 1.47 -1.25 9.57
C LEU A 44 2.56 -1.62 8.57
N LEU A 45 2.25 -1.47 7.30
CA LEU A 45 3.19 -1.56 6.20
C LEU A 45 3.44 -0.15 5.65
N ASP A 46 4.71 0.24 5.55
CA ASP A 46 5.14 1.45 4.86
C ASP A 46 5.93 1.04 3.62
N SER A 47 5.52 1.52 2.45
CA SER A 47 6.18 1.19 1.19
C SER A 47 6.92 2.39 0.63
N GLU A 48 7.97 2.12 -0.12
CA GLU A 48 8.57 3.11 -1.00
C GLU A 48 7.52 3.72 -1.94
N GLY A 49 7.61 5.04 -2.15
CA GLY A 49 6.74 5.75 -3.06
C GLY A 49 7.01 5.32 -4.51
N ILE A 50 5.95 5.24 -5.31
CA ILE A 50 6.05 4.83 -6.73
C ILE A 50 6.91 5.80 -7.58
N ASP A 51 7.11 7.03 -7.09
CA ASP A 51 7.90 8.09 -7.74
C ASP A 51 9.35 8.17 -7.24
N ALA A 52 9.88 7.11 -6.60
CA ALA A 52 11.27 7.10 -6.18
C ALA A 52 12.21 7.19 -7.40
N TYR A 53 12.85 8.36 -7.54
CA TYR A 53 13.71 8.80 -8.66
C TYR A 53 14.93 7.90 -8.96
N ASP A 54 15.23 6.95 -8.08
CA ASP A 54 16.46 6.12 -8.05
C ASP A 54 16.29 4.77 -8.78
N GLN A 55 15.05 4.30 -9.00
CA GLN A 55 14.79 2.90 -9.36
C GLN A 55 14.13 2.72 -10.73
N THR A 56 14.31 1.53 -11.32
CA THR A 56 13.59 1.17 -12.55
C THR A 56 12.08 1.16 -12.29
N GLY A 57 11.26 1.67 -13.22
CA GLY A 57 9.80 1.71 -13.06
C GLY A 57 9.18 0.33 -12.74
N THR A 58 9.81 -0.75 -13.21
CA THR A 58 9.43 -2.14 -12.88
C THR A 58 9.59 -2.47 -11.40
N TYR A 59 10.69 -2.05 -10.76
CA TYR A 59 10.92 -2.31 -9.32
C TYR A 59 9.86 -1.59 -8.47
N SER A 60 9.65 -0.31 -8.71
CA SER A 60 8.69 0.50 -7.94
C SER A 60 7.27 -0.07 -8.09
N THR A 61 6.92 -0.52 -9.30
CA THR A 61 5.65 -1.19 -9.57
C THR A 61 5.52 -2.52 -8.83
N GLN A 62 6.58 -3.32 -8.73
CA GLN A 62 6.57 -4.60 -8.01
C GLN A 62 6.40 -4.42 -6.50
N ILE A 63 7.16 -3.50 -5.89
CA ILE A 63 7.05 -3.19 -4.45
C ILE A 63 5.67 -2.67 -4.13
N PHE A 64 5.16 -1.75 -4.94
CA PHE A 64 3.83 -1.19 -4.75
C PHE A 64 2.72 -2.24 -4.95
N SER A 65 2.83 -3.12 -5.96
CA SER A 65 1.89 -4.24 -6.15
C SER A 65 1.91 -5.21 -4.97
N LEU A 66 3.08 -5.49 -4.40
CA LEU A 66 3.21 -6.33 -3.21
C LEU A 66 2.56 -5.66 -1.99
N ALA A 67 2.75 -4.35 -1.81
CA ALA A 67 2.09 -3.60 -0.74
C ALA A 67 0.56 -3.68 -0.85
N VAL A 68 0.00 -3.55 -2.06
CA VAL A 68 -1.44 -3.72 -2.31
C VAL A 68 -1.90 -5.14 -2.00
N LEU A 69 -1.16 -6.17 -2.45
CA LEU A 69 -1.51 -7.57 -2.24
C LEU A 69 -1.51 -8.00 -0.76
N LEU A 70 -0.61 -7.44 0.04
CA LEU A 70 -0.47 -7.77 1.47
C LEU A 70 -1.43 -6.97 2.37
N SER A 71 -2.04 -5.92 1.84
CA SER A 71 -2.88 -5.02 2.62
C SER A 71 -4.33 -5.50 2.68
N SER A 72 -4.98 -5.30 3.83
CA SER A 72 -6.45 -5.31 3.95
C SER A 72 -7.04 -3.91 3.75
N LEU A 73 -6.27 -2.87 4.06
CA LEU A 73 -6.53 -1.46 3.83
C LEU A 73 -5.29 -0.85 3.18
N PHE A 74 -5.46 -0.28 1.99
CA PHE A 74 -4.39 0.38 1.24
C PHE A 74 -4.62 1.88 1.22
N ILE A 75 -3.66 2.64 1.75
CA ILE A 75 -3.71 4.11 1.79
C ILE A 75 -2.74 4.66 0.75
N TYR A 76 -3.27 5.26 -0.31
CA TYR A 76 -2.47 5.95 -1.31
C TYR A 76 -2.34 7.43 -0.96
N ASN A 77 -1.12 7.86 -0.62
CA ASN A 77 -0.84 9.20 -0.11
C ASN A 77 -0.19 10.08 -1.17
N GLN A 78 -0.92 11.08 -1.67
CA GLN A 78 -0.50 11.97 -2.76
C GLN A 78 -0.44 13.43 -2.30
N MET A 79 0.54 14.18 -2.80
CA MET A 79 0.55 15.65 -2.69
C MET A 79 -0.24 16.26 -3.84
N GLY A 80 -1.04 17.28 -3.56
CA GLY A 80 -1.88 17.95 -4.55
C GLY A 80 -3.15 17.17 -4.89
N GLY A 81 -3.85 17.65 -5.93
CA GLY A 81 -5.07 17.03 -6.43
C GLY A 81 -4.78 15.75 -7.22
N ILE A 82 -5.85 15.02 -7.54
CA ILE A 82 -5.79 13.85 -8.41
C ILE A 82 -5.43 14.31 -9.82
N ASP A 83 -4.36 13.75 -10.38
CA ASP A 83 -3.88 13.99 -11.74
C ASP A 83 -3.93 12.70 -12.58
N GLU A 84 -3.80 12.85 -13.89
CA GLU A 84 -3.81 11.74 -14.85
C GLU A 84 -2.68 10.74 -14.55
N ALA A 85 -1.49 11.24 -14.22
CA ALA A 85 -0.34 10.42 -13.89
C ALA A 85 -0.61 9.51 -12.67
N ALA A 86 -1.33 9.98 -11.64
CA ALA A 86 -1.70 9.13 -10.50
C ALA A 86 -2.71 8.05 -10.88
N LEU A 87 -3.67 8.35 -11.75
CA LEU A 87 -4.61 7.35 -12.26
C LEU A 87 -3.90 6.27 -13.08
N ASP A 88 -2.96 6.66 -13.95
CA ASP A 88 -2.17 5.71 -14.75
C ASP A 88 -1.34 4.78 -13.86
N ARG A 89 -0.69 5.32 -12.83
CA ARG A 89 0.08 4.56 -11.84
C ARG A 89 -0.79 3.54 -11.11
N LEU A 90 -1.98 3.95 -10.63
CA LEU A 90 -2.91 3.04 -9.96
C LEU A 90 -3.46 1.96 -10.92
N SER A 91 -3.71 2.32 -12.17
CA SER A 91 -4.15 1.39 -13.22
C SER A 91 -3.11 0.31 -13.47
N LEU A 92 -1.85 0.69 -13.68
CA LEU A 92 -0.74 -0.22 -13.90
C LEU A 92 -0.58 -1.20 -12.73
N VAL A 93 -0.64 -0.69 -11.49
CA VAL A 93 -0.52 -1.53 -10.29
C VAL A 93 -1.69 -2.51 -10.18
N THR A 94 -2.90 -2.05 -10.45
CA THR A 94 -4.10 -2.88 -10.37
C THR A 94 -4.01 -4.05 -11.36
N GLN A 95 -3.53 -3.77 -12.58
CA GLN A 95 -3.27 -4.81 -13.59
C GLN A 95 -2.20 -5.80 -13.12
N MET A 96 -1.06 -5.30 -12.62
CA MET A 96 0.04 -6.14 -12.12
C MET A 96 -0.40 -7.02 -10.96
N THR A 97 -1.12 -6.46 -10.01
CA THR A 97 -1.71 -7.15 -8.85
C THR A 97 -2.65 -8.27 -9.29
N LYS A 98 -3.53 -7.99 -10.26
CA LYS A 98 -4.42 -8.99 -10.87
C LYS A 98 -3.64 -10.11 -11.55
N HIS A 99 -2.62 -9.78 -12.34
CA HIS A 99 -1.77 -10.76 -13.03
C HIS A 99 -1.01 -11.65 -12.04
N ILE A 100 -0.42 -11.09 -10.99
CA ILE A 100 0.28 -11.83 -9.94
C ILE A 100 -0.68 -12.80 -9.25
N ARG A 101 -1.88 -12.32 -8.85
CA ARG A 101 -2.85 -13.16 -8.14
C ARG A 101 -3.38 -14.32 -9.01
N VAL A 102 -3.70 -14.08 -10.27
CA VAL A 102 -4.14 -15.14 -11.21
C VAL A 102 -3.06 -16.20 -11.42
N ARG A 103 -1.79 -15.78 -11.55
CA ARG A 103 -0.67 -16.73 -11.69
C ARG A 103 -0.45 -17.52 -10.40
N ALA A 104 -0.49 -16.85 -9.24
CA ALA A 104 -0.31 -17.49 -7.95
C ALA A 104 -1.43 -18.50 -7.62
N SER A 105 -2.66 -18.27 -8.09
CA SER A 105 -3.78 -19.21 -7.92
C SER A 105 -3.85 -20.32 -8.97
N GLY A 106 -2.82 -20.47 -9.81
CA GLY A 106 -2.78 -21.51 -10.86
C GLY A 106 -3.82 -21.33 -11.96
N GLY A 107 -4.25 -20.10 -12.22
CA GLY A 107 -5.18 -19.77 -13.32
C GLY A 107 -6.65 -20.12 -13.07
N LYS A 108 -7.04 -20.48 -11.84
CA LYS A 108 -8.37 -21.00 -11.54
C LYS A 108 -9.41 -19.96 -11.10
N ASN A 109 -9.03 -18.69 -10.90
CA ASN A 109 -9.94 -17.71 -10.29
C ASN A 109 -10.74 -16.91 -11.32
N SER A 110 -12.04 -16.76 -11.07
CA SER A 110 -12.91 -15.85 -11.82
C SER A 110 -12.64 -14.38 -11.43
N ALA A 111 -13.03 -13.43 -12.30
CA ALA A 111 -12.90 -11.99 -12.01
C ALA A 111 -13.62 -11.57 -10.71
N ALA A 112 -14.67 -12.30 -10.31
CA ALA A 112 -15.42 -12.06 -9.08
C ALA A 112 -14.62 -12.41 -7.81
N GLU A 113 -13.85 -13.51 -7.83
CA GLU A 113 -12.99 -13.92 -6.71
C GLU A 113 -11.79 -12.98 -6.52
N LEU A 114 -11.33 -12.34 -7.59
CA LEU A 114 -10.28 -11.32 -7.51
C LEU A 114 -10.72 -10.08 -6.71
N GLY A 115 -11.99 -9.69 -6.84
CA GLY A 115 -12.58 -8.58 -6.09
C GLY A 115 -12.70 -8.86 -4.60
N GLN A 116 -13.00 -10.11 -4.23
CA GLN A 116 -13.22 -10.53 -2.83
C GLN A 116 -12.02 -10.27 -1.92
N PHE A 117 -10.81 -10.29 -2.48
CA PHE A 117 -9.57 -10.11 -1.72
C PHE A 117 -8.86 -8.79 -2.08
N SER A 118 -9.56 -7.81 -2.66
CA SER A 118 -8.99 -6.49 -2.89
C SER A 118 -9.01 -5.69 -1.59
N PRO A 119 -7.95 -4.95 -1.24
CA PRO A 119 -7.96 -4.11 -0.06
C PRO A 119 -9.02 -3.02 -0.17
N ILE A 120 -9.49 -2.54 0.97
CA ILE A 120 -10.18 -1.26 1.04
C ILE A 120 -9.20 -0.18 0.58
N PHE A 121 -9.58 0.64 -0.40
CA PHE A 121 -8.72 1.69 -0.95
C PHE A 121 -9.10 3.05 -0.35
N VAL A 122 -8.10 3.77 0.17
CA VAL A 122 -8.24 5.13 0.68
C VAL A 122 -7.24 6.03 -0.03
N TRP A 123 -7.73 7.06 -0.73
CA TRP A 123 -6.88 8.07 -1.34
C TRP A 123 -6.74 9.27 -0.41
N LEU A 124 -5.55 9.46 0.14
CA LEU A 124 -5.22 10.59 1.00
C LEU A 124 -4.55 11.68 0.17
N LEU A 125 -5.25 12.79 -0.01
CA LEU A 125 -4.73 14.00 -0.66
C LEU A 125 -4.15 14.94 0.40
N ARG A 126 -2.89 15.34 0.22
CA ARG A 126 -2.19 16.29 1.07
C ARG A 126 -2.04 17.62 0.34
N VAL A 127 -2.30 18.70 1.08
CA VAL A 127 -2.01 20.07 0.69
C VAL A 127 -0.60 20.46 1.12
#